data_AF-A0A7V9R804-F1
#
_entry.id   AF-A0A7V9R804-F1
#
_cell.length_a   1.000
_cell.length_b   1.000
_cell.length_c   1.000
_cell.angle_alpha   90.00
_cell.angle_beta   90.00
_cell.angle_gamma   90.00
#
_symmetry.space_group_name_H-M   'P 1'
#
loop_
_entity.id
_entity.type
_entity.pdbx_description
1 polymer ?
#
loop_
_entity_poly.entity_id
_entity_poly.type
_entity_poly.pdbx_seq_one_letter_code
_entity_poly.pdbx_strand_id
1 'polypeptide(L)'
;MARGSELDTRQDPDALVRDIEETRNRLAGTIDAIVDRSNPKNVAHRTLARVKARFVSPDGSPRLENIVPVAGAALGAVVVIAVLRSLVGSD
;
A
#
# COMPACT_ATOMS: atom_id res chain seq x y z
N MET A 1 -60.26 -10.49 11.75
CA MET A 1 -59.42 -9.26 11.74
C MET A 1 -58.02 -9.69 12.16
N ALA A 2 -57.16 -9.97 11.17
CA ALA A 2 -55.82 -10.53 11.35
C ALA A 2 -54.81 -9.42 11.63
N ARG A 3 -54.24 -9.39 12.84
CA ARG A 3 -53.19 -8.41 13.20
C ARG A 3 -52.21 -8.91 14.29
N GLY A 4 -52.10 -10.23 14.45
CA GLY A 4 -51.32 -10.84 15.55
C GLY A 4 -49.98 -11.45 15.14
N SER A 5 -49.79 -11.82 13.88
CA SER A 5 -48.67 -12.68 13.44
C SER A 5 -47.58 -11.98 12.63
N GLU A 6 -47.65 -10.65 12.44
CA GLU A 6 -46.68 -9.89 11.64
C GLU A 6 -45.47 -9.36 12.45
N LEU A 7 -45.44 -9.55 13.77
CA LEU A 7 -44.39 -8.96 14.63
C LEU A 7 -43.25 -9.91 14.99
N ASP A 8 -43.34 -11.20 14.68
CA ASP A 8 -42.29 -12.21 14.95
C ASP A 8 -41.31 -12.37 13.78
N THR A 9 -41.19 -11.34 12.95
CA THR A 9 -40.27 -11.33 11.80
C THR A 9 -39.16 -10.29 11.97
N ARG A 10 -38.98 -9.74 13.18
CA ARG A 10 -38.13 -8.56 13.40
C ARG A 10 -36.74 -8.81 13.97
N GLN A 11 -36.42 -9.97 14.56
CA GLN A 11 -35.05 -10.39 14.93
C GLN A 11 -35.18 -11.63 15.82
N ASP A 12 -35.01 -12.83 15.25
CA ASP A 12 -34.56 -13.95 16.06
C ASP A 12 -33.05 -13.74 16.31
N PRO A 13 -32.62 -13.46 17.55
CA PRO A 13 -31.21 -13.18 17.87
C PRO A 13 -30.29 -14.33 17.43
N ASP A 14 -30.78 -15.57 17.52
CA ASP A 14 -30.00 -16.76 17.22
C ASP A 14 -29.74 -16.91 15.71
N ALA A 15 -30.70 -16.49 14.89
CA ALA A 15 -30.54 -16.43 13.44
C ALA A 15 -29.46 -15.40 13.05
N LEU A 16 -29.43 -14.25 13.71
CA LEU A 16 -28.45 -13.19 13.46
C LEU A 16 -27.03 -13.62 13.88
N VAL A 17 -26.89 -14.31 15.01
CA VAL A 17 -25.61 -14.84 15.49
C VAL A 17 -25.03 -15.86 14.50
N ARG A 18 -25.86 -16.76 13.98
CA ARG A 18 -25.45 -17.74 12.95
C ARG A 18 -24.97 -17.07 11.67
N ASP A 19 -25.68 -16.05 11.19
CA ASP A 19 -25.29 -15.29 10.00
C ASP A 19 -23.93 -14.57 10.19
N ILE A 20 -23.68 -14.04 11.38
CA ILE A 20 -22.40 -13.39 11.71
C ILE A 20 -21.25 -14.40 11.73
N GLU A 21 -21.45 -15.59 12.30
CA GLU A 21 -20.43 -16.65 12.30
C GLU A 21 -20.10 -17.13 10.89
N GLU A 22 -21.12 -17.34 10.06
CA GLU A 22 -20.94 -17.72 8.66
C GLU A 22 -20.19 -16.62 7.88
N THR A 23 -20.59 -15.36 8.06
CA THR A 23 -19.95 -14.21 7.42
C THR A 23 -18.49 -14.05 7.88
N ARG A 24 -18.19 -14.25 9.16
CA ARG A 24 -16.82 -14.22 9.69
C ARG A 24 -15.95 -15.31 9.09
N ASN A 25 -16.44 -16.54 8.98
CA ASN A 25 -15.70 -17.65 8.37
C ASN A 25 -15.40 -17.38 6.89
N ARG A 26 -16.39 -16.83 6.16
CA ARG A 26 -16.21 -16.44 4.76
C ARG A 26 -15.20 -15.29 4.59
N LEU A 27 -15.21 -14.34 5.53
CA LEU A 27 -14.26 -13.23 5.53
C LEU A 27 -12.84 -13.68 5.88
N ALA A 28 -12.66 -14.57 6.85
CA ALA A 28 -11.36 -15.13 7.21
C ALA A 28 -10.68 -15.79 5.99
N GLY A 29 -11.40 -16.64 5.25
CA GLY A 29 -10.88 -17.26 4.04
C GLY A 29 -10.58 -16.27 2.91
N THR A 30 -11.35 -15.18 2.80
CA THR A 30 -11.10 -14.12 1.81
C THR A 30 -9.88 -13.27 2.19
N ILE A 31 -9.68 -12.99 3.48
CA ILE A 31 -8.53 -12.24 3.99
C ILE A 31 -7.23 -13.02 3.76
N ASP A 32 -7.20 -14.32 4.06
CA ASP A 32 -6.02 -15.16 3.80
C ASP A 32 -5.62 -15.13 2.31
N ALA A 33 -6.60 -15.22 1.41
CA ALA A 33 -6.37 -15.13 -0.03
C ALA A 33 -5.87 -13.74 -0.49
N ILE A 34 -6.30 -12.66 0.17
CA ILE A 34 -5.80 -11.31 -0.09
C ILE A 34 -4.37 -11.15 0.42
N VAL A 35 -4.07 -11.67 1.61
CA VAL A 35 -2.72 -11.60 2.21
C VAL A 35 -1.71 -12.34 1.33
N ASP A 36 -2.05 -13.53 0.83
CA ASP A 36 -1.19 -14.31 -0.05
C ASP A 36 -0.95 -13.62 -1.41
N ARG A 37 -2.01 -13.09 -2.04
CA ARG A 37 -1.89 -12.40 -3.34
C ARG A 37 -1.25 -11.02 -3.22
N SER A 38 -1.40 -10.39 -2.05
CA SER A 38 -0.78 -9.12 -1.71
C SER A 38 0.54 -9.30 -0.99
N ASN A 39 1.23 -10.44 -1.15
CA ASN A 39 2.54 -10.65 -0.54
C ASN A 39 3.45 -9.45 -0.88
N PRO A 40 3.71 -8.56 0.10
CA PRO A 40 4.29 -7.25 -0.17
C PRO A 40 5.71 -7.39 -0.70
N LYS A 41 6.36 -8.54 -0.46
CA LYS A 41 7.68 -8.85 -1.01
C LYS A 41 7.66 -8.85 -2.54
N ASN A 42 6.66 -9.47 -3.18
CA ASN A 42 6.62 -9.55 -4.64
C ASN A 42 6.30 -8.19 -5.28
N VAL A 43 5.47 -7.38 -4.62
CA VAL A 43 5.17 -6.01 -5.07
C VAL A 43 6.42 -5.12 -4.90
N ALA A 44 7.08 -5.19 -3.75
CA ALA A 44 8.31 -4.46 -3.48
C ALA A 44 9.43 -4.85 -4.46
N HIS A 45 9.65 -6.14 -4.70
CA HIS A 45 10.64 -6.62 -5.65
C HIS A 45 10.36 -6.14 -7.09
N ARG A 46 9.09 -6.17 -7.53
CA ARG A 46 8.72 -5.66 -8.87
C ARG A 46 8.94 -4.16 -8.98
N THR A 47 8.64 -3.40 -7.93
CA THR A 47 8.89 -1.96 -7.88
C THR A 47 10.39 -1.66 -7.91
N LEU A 48 11.19 -2.34 -7.10
CA LEU A 48 12.65 -2.23 -7.09
C LEU A 48 13.27 -2.58 -8.44
N ALA A 49 12.81 -3.66 -9.07
CA ALA A 49 13.29 -4.06 -10.39
C ALA A 49 13.00 -2.99 -11.46
N ARG A 50 11.79 -2.41 -11.44
CA ARG A 50 11.44 -1.30 -12.34
C ARG A 50 12.30 -0.06 -12.10
N VAL A 51 12.55 0.31 -10.84
CA VAL A 51 13.41 1.44 -10.49
C VAL A 51 14.84 1.17 -10.98
N LYS A 52 15.39 -0.01 -10.67
CA LYS A 52 16.74 -0.40 -11.09
C LYS A 52 16.91 -0.36 -12.61
N ALA A 53 15.91 -0.82 -13.37
CA ALA A 53 15.94 -0.82 -14.84
C ALA A 53 16.03 0.59 -15.45
N ARG A 54 15.63 1.65 -14.73
CA ARG A 54 15.80 3.03 -15.18
C ARG A 54 17.23 3.52 -15.06
N PHE A 55 18.00 2.97 -14.13
CA PHE A 55 19.37 3.40 -13.84
C PHE A 55 20.44 2.39 -14.27
N VAL A 56 20.07 1.15 -14.56
CA VAL A 56 20.98 0.06 -14.95
C VAL A 56 20.45 -0.59 -16.22
N SER A 57 21.33 -0.79 -17.19
CA SER A 57 21.02 -1.44 -18.47
C SER A 57 20.94 -2.98 -18.32
N PRO A 58 20.36 -3.70 -19.30
CA PRO A 58 20.20 -5.17 -19.23
C PRO A 58 21.53 -5.95 -19.14
N ASP A 59 22.60 -5.37 -19.65
CA ASP A 59 24.00 -5.82 -19.58
C ASP A 59 24.67 -5.50 -18.22
N GLY A 60 23.97 -4.85 -17.29
CA GLY A 60 24.48 -4.50 -15.96
C GLY A 60 25.25 -3.19 -15.90
N SER A 61 25.43 -2.49 -17.02
CA SER A 61 26.11 -1.19 -17.04
C SER A 61 25.24 -0.08 -16.44
N PRO A 62 25.80 0.83 -15.61
CA PRO A 62 25.08 2.00 -15.14
C PRO A 62 24.70 2.93 -16.30
N ARG A 63 23.43 3.34 -16.36
CA ARG A 63 22.93 4.33 -17.33
C ARG A 63 23.33 5.72 -16.89
N LEU A 64 24.56 6.12 -17.20
CA LEU A 64 25.10 7.43 -16.85
C LEU A 64 24.23 8.58 -17.35
N GLU A 65 23.59 8.43 -18.52
CA GLU A 65 22.61 9.38 -19.07
C GLU A 65 21.46 9.70 -18.09
N ASN A 66 21.01 8.72 -17.31
CA ASN A 66 19.93 8.88 -16.34
C ASN A 66 20.44 9.17 -14.91
N ILE A 67 21.61 8.63 -14.54
CA ILE A 67 22.19 8.78 -13.20
C ILE A 67 22.74 10.20 -13.00
N VAL A 68 23.53 10.70 -13.95
CA VAL A 68 24.22 12.00 -13.85
C VAL A 68 23.24 13.15 -13.57
N PRO A 69 22.14 13.34 -14.33
CA PRO A 69 21.22 14.44 -14.08
C PRO A 69 20.49 14.30 -12.73
N VAL A 70 20.11 13.09 -12.33
CA VAL A 70 19.42 12.85 -11.06
C VAL A 70 20.36 13.11 -9.87
N ALA A 71 21.60 12.64 -9.96
CA ALA A 71 22.61 12.89 -8.94
C ALA A 71 22.94 14.39 -8.83
N GLY A 72 23.10 15.08 -9.96
CA GLY A 72 23.31 16.52 -9.99
C GLY A 72 22.16 17.31 -9.36
N ALA A 73 20.91 16.94 -9.68
CA ALA A 73 19.73 17.58 -9.10
C ALA A 73 19.63 17.34 -7.58
N ALA A 74 19.88 16.12 -7.11
CA ALA A 74 19.88 15.79 -5.70
C ALA A 74 20.96 16.56 -4.92
N LEU A 75 22.18 16.60 -5.45
CA LEU A 75 23.27 17.39 -4.87
C LEU A 75 22.93 18.88 -4.85
N GLY A 76 22.39 19.42 -5.95
CA GLY A 76 21.96 20.81 -6.03
C GLY A 76 20.89 21.15 -4.98
N ALA A 77 19.89 20.28 -4.80
CA ALA A 77 18.86 20.44 -3.79
C ALA A 77 19.43 20.45 -2.37
N VAL A 78 20.38 19.54 -2.07
CA VAL A 78 21.06 19.50 -0.76
C VAL A 78 21.83 20.80 -0.51
N VAL A 79 22.55 21.31 -1.50
CA VAL A 79 23.27 22.59 -1.39
C VAL A 79 22.30 23.74 -1.14
N VAL A 80 21.20 23.82 -1.89
CA VAL A 80 20.16 24.85 -1.69
C VAL A 80 19.59 24.79 -0.28
N ILE A 81 19.22 23.59 0.19
CA ILE A 81 18.69 23.39 1.55
C ILE A 81 19.72 23.80 2.61
N ALA A 82 20.99 23.45 2.43
CA ALA A 82 22.05 23.80 3.36
C ALA A 82 22.26 25.32 3.44
N VAL A 83 22.26 26.02 2.30
CA VAL A 83 22.34 27.48 2.25
C VAL A 83 21.14 28.12 2.94
N LEU A 84 19.92 27.65 2.65
CA LEU A 84 18.71 28.14 3.31
C LEU A 84 18.77 27.92 4.83
N ARG A 85 19.21 26.73 5.26
CA ARG A 85 19.40 26.41 6.68
C ARG A 85 20.44 27.29 7.34
N SER A 86 21.54 27.59 6.65
CA SER A 86 22.59 28.49 7.13
C SER A 86 22.05 29.92 7.31
N LEU A 87 21.19 30.39 6.42
CA LEU A 87 20.62 31.75 6.49
C LEU A 87 19.59 31.89 7.62
N VAL A 88 18.77 30.87 7.86
CA VAL A 88 17.71 30.90 8.90
C VAL A 88 18.28 30.64 10.31
N GLY A 89 19.39 29.90 10.42
CA GLY A 89 20.02 29.58 11.70
C GLY A 89 21.13 30.54 12.16
N SER A 90 21.29 31.70 11.50
CA SER A 90 22.33 32.68 11.82
C SER A 90 21.84 33.86 12.70
N ASP A 91 20.65 33.76 13.30
CA ASP A 91 20.16 34.62 14.39
C ASP A 91 20.42 33.97 15.76
#